data_AF-A0A2W6US76-F1
#
_entry.id   AF-A0A2W6US76-F1
#
_cell.length_a   1.000
_cell.length_b   1.000
_cell.length_c   1.000
_cell.angle_alpha   90.00
_cell.angle_beta   90.00
_cell.angle_gamma   90.00
#
_symmetry.space_group_name_H-M   'P 1'
#
loop_
_entity.id
_entity.type
_entity.pdbx_description
1 polymer ?
#
loop_
_entity_poly.entity_id
_entity_poly.type
_entity_poly.pdbx_seq_one_letter_code
_entity_poly.pdbx_strand_id
1 'polypeptide(L)'
;MTDLAISLTLDGSPDLPSAALQAIYRITGRSTVELRHAIRDGAPLFTAALFGAEHITAAPRLEKTIAFLDEHGLAFALTETVDGLASPIDRATLRAILEPGDGSGG
;
A
#
# COMPACT_ATOMS: atom_id res chain seq x y z
N MET A 1 -14.47 16.76 0.11
CA MET A 1 -14.66 15.31 0.29
C MET A 1 -13.24 14.79 0.29
N THR A 2 -12.69 14.49 1.47
CA THR A 2 -11.25 14.26 1.61
C THR A 2 -10.89 12.96 0.92
N ASP A 3 -10.15 13.05 -0.19
CA ASP A 3 -9.57 11.87 -0.84
C ASP A 3 -8.32 11.49 -0.06
N LEU A 4 -8.38 10.35 0.64
CA LEU A 4 -7.26 9.79 1.39
C LEU A 4 -6.88 8.47 0.74
N ALA A 5 -5.65 8.40 0.25
CA ALA A 5 -5.09 7.21 -0.35
C ALA A 5 -3.69 6.92 0.18
N ILE A 6 -3.38 5.65 0.39
CA ILE A 6 -2.03 5.20 0.71
C ILE A 6 -1.47 4.43 -0.46
N SER A 7 -0.40 4.93 -1.03
CA SER A 7 0.36 4.28 -2.08
C SER A 7 1.56 3.55 -1.47
N LEU A 8 1.65 2.27 -1.78
CA LEU A 8 2.79 1.42 -1.46
C LEU A 8 3.69 1.30 -2.68
N THR A 9 4.92 1.75 -2.57
CA THR A 9 5.93 1.69 -3.63
C THR A 9 7.10 0.85 -3.13
N LEU A 10 7.62 -0.03 -3.96
CA LEU A 10 8.77 -0.86 -3.60
C LEU A 10 10.05 -0.02 -3.78
N ASP A 11 10.94 -0.06 -2.80
CA ASP A 11 12.19 0.69 -2.87
C ASP A 11 13.20 -0.05 -3.77
N GLY A 12 13.72 0.66 -4.76
CA GLY A 12 14.59 0.10 -5.79
C GLY A 12 13.86 -0.76 -6.82
N SER A 13 14.60 -1.69 -7.43
CA SER A 13 14.09 -2.56 -8.51
C SER A 13 14.46 -4.03 -8.28
N PRO A 14 14.09 -4.64 -7.15
CA PRO A 14 14.42 -6.03 -6.89
C PRO A 14 13.71 -6.95 -7.89
N ASP A 15 14.42 -7.94 -8.40
CA ASP A 15 13.84 -8.98 -9.25
C ASP A 15 13.05 -9.96 -8.36
N LEU A 16 11.74 -9.72 -8.25
CA LEU A 16 10.86 -10.58 -7.48
C LEU A 16 10.62 -11.90 -8.22
N PRO A 17 10.72 -13.06 -7.55
CA PRO A 17 10.36 -14.33 -8.15
C PRO A 17 8.86 -14.37 -8.48
N SER A 18 8.48 -15.17 -9.48
CA SER A 18 7.08 -15.31 -9.93
C SER A 18 6.11 -15.67 -8.80
N ALA A 19 6.57 -16.46 -7.82
CA ALA A 19 5.79 -16.82 -6.64
C ALA A 19 5.43 -15.60 -5.78
N ALA A 20 6.36 -14.66 -5.60
CA ALA A 20 6.13 -13.43 -4.85
C ALA A 20 5.17 -12.49 -5.58
N LEU A 21 5.36 -12.32 -6.89
CA LEU A 21 4.43 -11.56 -7.73
C LEU A 21 3.02 -12.16 -7.70
N GLN A 22 2.90 -13.48 -7.69
CA GLN A 22 1.60 -14.16 -7.61
C GLN A 22 0.93 -13.99 -6.23
N ALA A 23 1.70 -13.94 -5.15
CA ALA A 23 1.19 -13.64 -3.82
C ALA A 23 0.65 -12.20 -3.75
N ILE A 24 1.42 -11.22 -4.24
CA ILE A 24 0.99 -9.81 -4.29
C ILE A 24 -0.25 -9.66 -5.18
N TYR A 25 -0.31 -10.33 -6.33
CA TYR A 25 -1.50 -10.38 -7.19
C TYR A 25 -2.74 -10.87 -6.44
N ARG A 26 -2.63 -11.91 -5.61
CA ARG A 26 -3.76 -12.42 -4.82
C ARG A 26 -4.27 -11.44 -3.77
N ILE A 27 -3.41 -10.56 -3.27
CA ILE A 27 -3.76 -9.56 -2.26
C ILE A 27 -4.34 -8.30 -2.92
N THR A 28 -3.67 -7.80 -3.95
CA THR A 28 -3.93 -6.50 -4.59
C THR A 28 -4.88 -6.60 -5.79
N GLY A 29 -5.03 -7.78 -6.38
CA GLY A 29 -5.75 -8.00 -7.64
C GLY A 29 -4.99 -7.56 -8.89
N ARG A 30 -3.75 -7.06 -8.76
CA ARG A 30 -2.99 -6.50 -9.88
C ARG A 30 -2.12 -7.56 -10.56
N SER A 31 -2.20 -7.64 -11.89
CA SER A 31 -1.48 -8.65 -12.68
C SER A 31 0.02 -8.65 -12.42
N THR A 32 0.66 -9.83 -12.49
CA THR A 32 2.11 -9.97 -12.27
C THR A 32 2.95 -9.14 -13.26
N VAL A 33 2.46 -8.95 -14.49
CA VAL A 33 3.07 -8.08 -15.51
C VAL A 33 3.04 -6.62 -15.06
N GLU A 34 1.87 -6.13 -14.64
CA GLU A 34 1.67 -4.77 -14.12
C GLU A 34 2.57 -4.50 -12.91
N LEU A 35 2.66 -5.46 -11.97
CA LEU A 35 3.54 -5.38 -10.82
C LEU A 35 5.00 -5.28 -11.25
N ARG A 36 5.45 -6.10 -12.21
CA ARG A 36 6.82 -6.06 -12.70
C ARG A 36 7.16 -4.74 -13.38
N HIS A 37 6.22 -4.20 -14.15
CA HIS A 37 6.36 -2.87 -14.73
C HIS A 37 6.42 -1.79 -13.66
N ALA A 38 5.56 -1.84 -12.64
CA ALA A 38 5.55 -0.87 -11.57
C ALA A 38 6.85 -0.88 -10.75
N ILE A 39 7.39 -2.06 -10.42
CA ILE A 39 8.69 -2.19 -9.74
C ILE A 39 9.82 -1.58 -10.58
N ARG A 40 9.80 -1.83 -11.90
CA ARG A 40 10.82 -1.31 -12.81
C ARG A 40 10.75 0.22 -12.98
N ASP A 41 9.54 0.77 -12.97
CA ASP A 41 9.27 2.20 -13.17
C ASP A 41 9.35 3.00 -11.85
N GLY A 42 9.43 2.32 -10.70
CA GLY A 42 9.31 2.96 -9.39
C GLY A 42 7.88 3.46 -9.11
N ALA A 43 6.89 2.86 -9.76
CA ALA A 43 5.48 3.20 -9.59
C ALA A 43 4.87 2.43 -8.40
N PRO A 44 3.80 2.97 -7.77
CA PRO A 44 3.15 2.31 -6.65
C PRO A 44 2.58 0.97 -7.08
N LEU A 45 2.86 -0.08 -6.29
CA LEU A 45 2.36 -1.44 -6.52
C LEU A 45 0.88 -1.54 -6.18
N PHE A 46 0.48 -0.86 -5.11
CA PHE A 46 -0.87 -0.85 -4.59
C PHE A 46 -1.21 0.53 -4.06
N THR A 47 -2.38 1.04 -4.43
CA THR A 47 -2.94 2.27 -3.88
C THR A 47 -4.25 1.92 -3.19
N ALA A 48 -4.27 2.11 -1.88
CA ALA A 48 -5.41 1.84 -1.02
C ALA A 48 -6.18 3.14 -0.79
N ALA A 49 -7.39 3.25 -1.33
CA ALA A 49 -8.30 4.35 -0.95
C ALA A 49 -8.86 4.07 0.45
N LEU A 50 -8.56 4.95 1.41
CA LEU A 50 -8.99 4.82 2.81
C LEU A 50 -10.21 5.69 3.12
N PHE A 51 -10.96 6.09 2.10
CA PHE A 51 -12.19 6.85 2.26
C PHE A 51 -13.43 5.97 2.07
N GLY A 52 -14.44 6.19 2.93
CA GLY A 52 -15.74 5.51 2.83
C GLY A 52 -15.68 3.99 3.08
N ALA A 53 -16.54 3.24 2.40
CA ALA A 53 -16.63 1.78 2.57
C ALA A 53 -15.42 1.02 2.01
N GLU A 54 -14.63 1.64 1.13
CA GLU A 54 -13.45 1.00 0.56
C GLU A 54 -12.39 0.72 1.63
N HIS A 55 -12.28 1.58 2.65
CA HIS A 55 -11.37 1.41 3.79
C HIS A 55 -11.44 0.00 4.40
N ILE A 56 -12.66 -0.53 4.59
CA ILE A 56 -12.92 -1.84 5.20
C ILE A 56 -12.23 -2.98 4.44
N THR A 57 -12.08 -2.83 3.12
CA THR A 57 -11.47 -3.85 2.26
C THR A 57 -10.02 -3.52 1.86
N ALA A 58 -9.68 -2.22 1.80
CA ALA A 58 -8.40 -1.73 1.35
C ALA A 58 -7.34 -1.81 2.46
N ALA A 59 -7.68 -1.43 3.70
CA ALA A 59 -6.81 -1.51 4.86
C ALA A 59 -6.19 -2.91 5.07
N PRO A 60 -6.99 -4.00 5.19
CA PRO A 60 -6.42 -5.32 5.42
C PRO A 60 -5.60 -5.85 4.24
N ARG A 61 -5.86 -5.37 3.01
CA ARG A 61 -5.04 -5.72 1.84
C ARG A 61 -3.68 -5.04 1.90
N LEU A 62 -3.66 -3.75 2.23
CA LEU A 62 -2.43 -2.98 2.39
C LEU A 62 -1.54 -3.59 3.49
N GLU A 63 -2.12 -3.90 4.65
CA GLU A 63 -1.38 -4.54 5.76
C GLU A 63 -0.81 -5.90 5.36
N LYS A 64 -1.58 -6.73 4.63
CA LYS A 64 -1.10 -8.00 4.09
C LYS A 64 0.04 -7.83 3.10
N THR A 65 -0.04 -6.85 2.22
CA THR A 65 1.05 -6.54 1.27
C THR A 65 2.31 -6.11 2.02
N ILE A 66 2.18 -5.25 3.03
CA ILE A 66 3.30 -4.81 3.86
C ILE A 66 3.94 -6.00 4.59
N ALA A 67 3.13 -6.82 5.27
CA ALA A 67 3.61 -8.00 5.98
C ALA A 67 4.35 -8.97 5.05
N PHE A 68 3.83 -9.15 3.83
CA PHE A 68 4.49 -9.94 2.80
C PHE A 68 5.87 -9.37 2.42
N LEU A 69 5.97 -8.06 2.17
CA LEU A 69 7.24 -7.43 1.82
C LEU A 69 8.26 -7.51 2.97
N ASP A 70 7.80 -7.29 4.20
CA ASP A 70 8.60 -7.38 5.43
C ASP A 70 9.15 -8.80 5.66
N GLU A 71 8.30 -9.84 5.51
CA GLU A 71 8.70 -11.25 5.62
C GLU A 71 9.75 -11.64 4.57
N HIS A 72 9.66 -11.03 3.39
CA HIS A 72 10.62 -11.23 2.29
C HIS A 72 11.85 -10.32 2.36
N GLY A 73 11.96 -9.44 3.37
CA GLY A 73 13.08 -8.50 3.52
C GLY A 73 13.17 -7.44 2.42
N LEU A 74 12.05 -7.10 1.80
CA LEU A 74 11.96 -6.14 0.71
C LEU A 74 11.73 -4.74 1.28
N ALA A 75 12.58 -3.80 0.89
CA ALA A 75 12.39 -2.40 1.24
C ALA A 75 11.20 -1.81 0.46
N PHE A 76 10.40 -0.98 1.14
CA PHE A 76 9.25 -0.30 0.55
C PHE A 76 9.08 1.09 1.18
N ALA A 77 8.49 1.98 0.40
CA ALA A 77 8.08 3.31 0.81
C ALA A 77 6.55 3.40 0.84
N LEU A 78 6.03 4.09 1.84
CA LEU A 78 4.61 4.41 1.95
C LEU A 78 4.44 5.90 1.70
N THR A 79 3.51 6.25 0.83
CA THR A 79 3.16 7.63 0.53
C THR A 79 1.68 7.82 0.79
N GLU A 80 1.36 8.69 1.73
CA GLU A 80 0.01 9.18 1.94
C GLU A 80 -0.30 10.27 0.93
N THR A 81 -1.45 10.17 0.29
CA THR A 81 -2.00 11.22 -0.57
C THR A 81 -3.29 11.70 0.06
N VAL A 82 -3.33 12.98 0.46
CA VAL A 82 -4.52 13.63 1.03
C VAL A 82 -4.86 14.83 0.15
N ASP A 83 -6.06 14.84 -0.43
CA ASP A 83 -6.52 15.95 -1.28
C ASP A 83 -5.52 16.29 -2.42
N GLY A 84 -4.87 15.25 -2.96
CA GLY A 84 -3.85 15.36 -4.01
C GLY A 84 -2.43 15.71 -3.52
N LEU A 85 -2.20 15.91 -2.22
CA LEU A 85 -0.89 16.16 -1.64
C LEU A 85 -0.25 14.85 -1.19
N ALA A 86 0.82 14.45 -1.88
CA ALA A 86 1.59 13.25 -1.58
C ALA A 86 2.71 13.54 -0.56
N SER A 87 2.72 12.80 0.55
CA SER A 87 3.73 12.89 1.62
C SER A 87 4.20 11.49 2.03
N PRO A 88 5.51 11.27 2.22
CA PRO A 88 6.02 10.00 2.72
C PRO A 88 5.57 9.79 4.17
N ILE A 89 5.20 8.56 4.52
CA ILE A 89 4.78 8.17 5.86
C ILE A 89 5.48 6.87 6.30
N ASP A 90 5.57 6.68 7.61
CA ASP A 90 6.07 5.44 8.21
C ASP A 90 4.92 4.47 8.53
N ARG A 91 5.27 3.21 8.81
CA ARG A 91 4.31 2.18 9.23
C ARG A 91 3.53 2.56 10.50
N ALA A 92 4.16 3.32 11.39
CA ALA A 92 3.50 3.84 12.60
C ALA A 92 2.37 4.82 12.25
N THR A 93 2.65 5.77 11.36
CA THR A 93 1.66 6.73 10.84
C THR A 93 0.57 6.01 10.08
N LEU A 94 0.92 5.06 9.20
CA LEU A 94 -0.06 4.24 8.49
C LEU A 94 -1.03 3.57 9.46
N ARG A 95 -0.50 2.92 10.52
CA ARG A 95 -1.34 2.25 11.50
C ARG A 95 -2.27 3.22 12.22
N ALA A 96 -1.80 4.42 12.55
CA ALA A 96 -2.65 5.46 13.13
C ALA A 96 -3.76 5.93 12.17
N ILE A 97 -3.51 5.92 10.85
CA ILE A 97 -4.50 6.25 9.82
C ILE A 97 -5.52 5.11 9.64
N LEU A 98 -5.06 3.86 9.67
CA LEU A 98 -5.89 2.66 9.52
C LEU A 98 -6.68 2.32 10.78
N GLU A 99 -6.19 2.72 11.95
CA GLU A 99 -6.93 2.58 13.19
C GLU A 99 -8.27 3.31 13.02
N PRO A 100 -9.40 2.62 13.20
CA PRO A 100 -10.68 3.29 13.18
C PRO A 100 -10.59 4.34 14.29
N GLY A 101 -10.67 5.61 13.92
CA GLY A 101 -10.78 6.67 14.90
C GLY A 101 -11.97 6.35 15.79
N ASP A 102 -11.71 5.81 16.98
CA ASP A 102 -12.67 5.85 18.06
C ASP A 102 -12.92 7.34 18.27
N GLY A 103 -14.08 7.80 17.82
CA GLY A 103 -14.42 9.19 17.68
C GLY A 103 -14.02 9.96 18.92
N SER A 104 -12.94 10.73 18.81
CA SER A 104 -12.49 11.63 19.86
C SER A 104 -12.51 13.04 19.32
N GLY A 105 -13.58 13.74 19.71
CA GLY A 105 -13.90 15.14 19.41
C GLY A 105 -15.32 15.20 18.85
N GLY A 106 -16.36 15.54 19.59
CA GLY A 106 -16.46 16.44 20.75
C GLY A 106 -17.54 17.47 20.43
#